data_AF-A0A955LAQ6-F1
#
_entry.id   AF-A0A955LAQ6-F1
#
_cell.length_a   1.000
_cell.length_b   1.000
_cell.length_c   1.000
_cell.angle_alpha   90.00
_cell.angle_beta   90.00
_cell.angle_gamma   90.00
#
_symmetry.space_group_name_H-M   'P 1'
#
loop_
_entity.id
_entity.type
_entity.pdbx_description
1 polymer ?
#
loop_
_entity_poly.entity_id
_entity_poly.type
_entity_poly.pdbx_seq_one_letter_code
_entity_poly.pdbx_strand_id
1 'polypeptide(L)'
;MDFLISVLERNITPTEITIIENSFFLIISLPIVTTLTGFMRHVIGLKSLSVYAPIVVTFAFYQVGFIDVDADSNFLRGIFFGLILYVIVFLTSSFTYSLIKPLRMHYIPKTTIVMISVSIVIIFTILLGTLFFDRKGLIYLDIFPLLMIVTLSDTFVSTLSRKSFEQTSLIGLQTLIIGILAYGFLSLREVRTFALEYTAVLILILVVINFYIGRFVGLRLTEYFRFSDILLKEPDDRPTKKNRKK
;
A
#
# COMPACT_ATOMS: atom_id res chain seq x y z
N MET A 1 28.03 1.75 5.43
CA MET A 1 28.55 0.97 4.29
C MET A 1 29.90 0.36 4.59
N ASP A 2 30.93 1.13 5.00
CA ASP A 2 32.30 0.64 5.26
C ASP A 2 32.39 -0.57 6.19
N PHE A 3 31.60 -0.61 7.27
CA PHE A 3 31.60 -1.73 8.20
C PHE A 3 31.02 -3.03 7.60
N LEU A 4 29.95 -2.96 6.81
CA LEU A 4 29.35 -4.12 6.15
C LEU A 4 30.19 -4.57 4.94
N ILE A 5 30.66 -3.62 4.13
CA ILE A 5 31.50 -3.91 2.96
C ILE A 5 32.82 -4.57 3.39
N SER A 6 33.48 -4.07 4.45
CA SER A 6 34.74 -4.66 4.97
C SER A 6 34.61 -6.10 5.49
N VAL A 7 33.42 -6.49 5.94
CA VAL A 7 33.11 -7.83 6.46
C VAL A 7 32.71 -8.77 5.32
N LEU A 8 32.04 -8.25 4.29
CA LEU A 8 31.53 -9.00 3.15
C LEU A 8 32.59 -9.26 2.06
N GLU A 9 33.51 -8.33 1.82
CA GLU A 9 34.54 -8.45 0.76
C GLU A 9 35.55 -9.59 0.96
N ARG A 10 35.66 -10.18 2.16
CA ARG A 10 36.62 -11.27 2.41
C ARG A 10 36.22 -12.63 1.83
N ASN A 11 34.96 -12.89 1.47
CA ASN A 11 34.50 -14.25 1.10
C ASN A 11 33.28 -14.34 0.14
N ILE A 12 32.82 -13.25 -0.48
CA ILE A 12 31.48 -13.21 -1.12
C ILE A 12 31.57 -12.90 -2.62
N THR A 13 30.75 -13.60 -3.42
CA THR A 13 30.67 -13.40 -4.88
C THR A 13 29.89 -12.11 -5.23
N PRO A 14 30.15 -11.46 -6.39
CA PRO A 14 29.47 -10.22 -6.78
C PRO A 14 27.94 -10.33 -6.85
N THR A 15 27.42 -11.53 -7.16
CA THR A 15 25.98 -11.83 -7.19
C THR A 15 25.36 -11.81 -5.80
N GLU A 16 26.05 -12.32 -4.80
CA GLU A 16 25.57 -12.35 -3.41
C GLU A 16 25.51 -10.94 -2.79
N ILE A 17 26.48 -10.07 -3.14
CA ILE A 17 26.47 -8.66 -2.71
C ILE A 17 25.20 -7.96 -3.20
N THR A 18 24.82 -8.17 -4.46
CA THR A 18 23.61 -7.54 -5.05
C THR A 18 22.32 -8.00 -4.34
N ILE A 19 22.24 -9.28 -3.99
CA ILE A 19 21.09 -9.84 -3.25
C ILE A 19 21.01 -9.23 -1.85
N ILE A 20 22.16 -9.08 -1.17
CA ILE A 20 22.23 -8.48 0.17
C ILE A 20 21.83 -7.00 0.12
N GLU A 21 22.32 -6.23 -0.85
CA GLU A 21 21.95 -4.83 -1.03
C GLU A 21 20.45 -4.66 -1.29
N ASN A 22 19.86 -5.48 -2.15
CA ASN A 22 18.42 -5.46 -2.41
C ASN A 22 17.60 -5.81 -1.16
N SER A 23 18.02 -6.83 -0.42
CA SER A 23 17.37 -7.24 0.83
C SER A 23 17.44 -6.13 1.88
N PHE A 24 18.61 -5.49 2.02
CA PHE A 24 18.82 -4.37 2.92
C PHE A 24 17.94 -3.17 2.55
N PHE A 25 17.87 -2.83 1.26
CA PHE A 25 16.96 -1.78 0.77
C PHE A 25 15.48 -2.10 1.05
N LEU A 26 15.04 -3.33 0.82
CA LEU A 26 13.65 -3.76 1.10
C LEU A 26 13.31 -3.65 2.60
N ILE A 27 14.25 -3.98 3.48
CA ILE A 27 14.06 -3.85 4.94
C ILE A 27 13.94 -2.38 5.35
N ILE A 28 14.81 -1.51 4.84
CA ILE A 28 14.80 -0.07 5.17
C ILE A 28 13.65 0.68 4.51
N SER A 29 13.15 0.20 3.37
CA SER A 29 11.99 0.81 2.73
C SER A 29 10.69 0.58 3.50
N LEU A 30 10.60 -0.43 4.37
CA LEU A 30 9.42 -0.68 5.19
C LEU A 30 9.05 0.53 6.10
N PRO A 31 9.97 1.07 6.92
CA PRO A 31 9.70 2.30 7.66
C PRO A 31 9.43 3.51 6.77
N ILE A 32 10.02 3.60 5.56
CA ILE A 32 9.71 4.66 4.59
C ILE A 32 8.24 4.58 4.14
N VAL A 33 7.80 3.39 3.71
CA VAL A 33 6.43 3.16 3.20
C VAL A 33 5.39 3.35 4.30
N THR A 34 5.66 2.90 5.52
CA THR A 34 4.77 3.12 6.67
C THR A 34 4.64 4.61 7.01
N THR A 35 5.73 5.36 6.96
CA THR A 35 5.73 6.81 7.18
C THR A 35 4.91 7.52 6.12
N LEU A 36 5.11 7.16 4.85
CA LEU A 36 4.36 7.73 3.73
C LEU A 36 2.86 7.38 3.84
N THR A 37 2.54 6.13 4.15
CA THR A 37 1.15 5.69 4.41
C THR A 37 0.53 6.47 5.57
N GLY A 38 1.29 6.68 6.66
CA GLY A 38 0.89 7.48 7.81
C GLY A 38 0.58 8.91 7.42
N PHE A 39 1.47 9.54 6.63
CA PHE A 39 1.29 10.89 6.10
C PHE A 39 0.03 11.00 5.23
N MET A 40 -0.17 10.08 4.29
CA MET A 40 -1.36 10.04 3.43
C MET A 40 -2.66 9.90 4.25
N ARG A 41 -2.62 9.10 5.32
CA ARG A 41 -3.79 8.88 6.19
C ARG A 41 -4.09 10.07 7.11
N HIS A 42 -3.08 10.68 7.72
CA HIS A 42 -3.28 11.65 8.80
C HIS A 42 -3.27 13.09 8.28
N VAL A 43 -2.41 13.40 7.31
CA VAL A 43 -2.27 14.75 6.74
C VAL A 43 -3.25 14.93 5.59
N ILE A 44 -3.24 14.01 4.61
CA ILE A 44 -4.14 14.11 3.45
C ILE A 44 -5.57 13.67 3.83
N GLY A 45 -5.69 12.61 4.61
CA GLY A 45 -6.98 12.04 5.03
C GLY A 45 -7.51 10.93 4.12
N LEU A 46 -6.64 10.30 3.33
CA LEU A 46 -7.00 9.11 2.57
C LEU A 46 -7.27 7.93 3.51
N LYS A 47 -8.38 7.24 3.28
CA LYS A 47 -8.77 6.06 4.07
C LYS A 47 -8.17 4.82 3.42
N SER A 48 -7.42 4.06 4.20
CA SER A 48 -6.94 2.74 3.80
C SER A 48 -7.71 1.63 4.52
N LEU A 49 -7.76 0.44 3.92
CA LEU A 49 -8.37 -0.77 4.51
C LEU A 49 -7.72 -1.11 5.86
N SER A 50 -6.40 -1.02 5.91
CA SER A 50 -5.58 -1.12 7.11
C SER A 50 -4.28 -0.35 6.91
N VAL A 51 -3.43 -0.26 7.93
CA VAL A 51 -2.05 0.25 7.74
C VAL A 51 -1.22 -0.75 6.92
N TYR A 52 -1.50 -2.05 7.07
CA TYR A 52 -0.84 -3.15 6.37
C TYR A 52 -1.15 -3.19 4.87
N ALA A 53 -2.39 -2.90 4.48
CA ALA A 53 -2.85 -3.02 3.10
C ALA A 53 -2.03 -2.22 2.06
N PRO A 54 -1.81 -0.89 2.22
CA PRO A 54 -1.00 -0.14 1.27
C PRO A 54 0.47 -0.56 1.26
N ILE A 55 0.99 -1.08 2.37
CA ILE A 55 2.36 -1.62 2.46
C ILE A 55 2.50 -2.85 1.57
N VAL A 56 1.58 -3.81 1.70
CA VAL A 56 1.51 -5.00 0.84
C VAL A 56 1.44 -4.61 -0.63
N VAL A 57 0.55 -3.68 -0.99
CA VAL A 57 0.39 -3.21 -2.38
C VAL A 57 1.71 -2.64 -2.88
N THR A 58 2.36 -1.78 -2.11
CA THR A 58 3.63 -1.16 -2.48
C THR A 58 4.71 -2.19 -2.77
N PHE A 59 4.94 -3.12 -1.84
CA PHE A 59 6.01 -4.11 -1.97
C PHE A 59 5.72 -5.15 -3.03
N ALA A 60 4.45 -5.52 -3.21
CA ALA A 60 4.10 -6.42 -4.28
C ALA A 60 4.31 -5.76 -5.64
N PHE A 61 3.92 -4.51 -5.82
CA PHE A 61 4.14 -3.79 -7.08
C PHE A 61 5.64 -3.61 -7.34
N TYR A 62 6.41 -3.31 -6.30
CA TYR A 62 7.86 -3.17 -6.36
C TYR A 62 8.55 -4.46 -6.81
N GLN A 63 8.26 -5.58 -6.17
CA GLN A 63 8.88 -6.87 -6.49
C GLN A 63 8.45 -7.41 -7.85
N VAL A 64 7.19 -7.20 -8.23
CA VAL A 64 6.69 -7.60 -9.56
C VAL A 64 7.29 -6.75 -10.68
N GLY A 65 7.59 -5.47 -10.41
CA GLY A 65 8.23 -4.57 -11.37
C GLY A 65 9.74 -4.81 -11.56
N PHE A 66 10.42 -5.43 -10.60
CA PHE A 66 11.89 -5.60 -10.61
C PHE A 66 12.40 -6.82 -11.42
N ILE A 67 11.55 -7.46 -12.22
CA ILE A 67 11.88 -8.65 -13.03
C ILE A 67 12.61 -8.24 -14.33
N ASP A 68 13.89 -7.88 -14.19
CA ASP A 68 15.02 -7.98 -15.16
C ASP A 68 14.77 -7.83 -16.68
N VAL A 69 14.04 -6.80 -17.14
CA VAL A 69 14.08 -6.38 -18.55
C VAL A 69 13.93 -4.85 -18.65
N ASP A 70 15.04 -4.16 -18.93
CA ASP A 70 15.17 -2.71 -19.25
C ASP A 70 14.62 -1.69 -18.23
N ALA A 71 15.54 -0.91 -17.66
CA ALA A 71 15.33 0.08 -16.60
C ALA A 71 14.18 1.09 -16.83
N ASP A 72 13.92 1.47 -18.09
CA ASP A 72 12.91 2.48 -18.44
C ASP A 72 11.47 1.95 -18.44
N SER A 73 11.26 0.63 -18.59
CA SER A 73 9.91 0.04 -18.69
C SER A 73 9.40 -0.60 -17.38
N ASN A 74 10.28 -0.68 -16.36
CA ASN A 74 10.03 -1.40 -15.11
C ASN A 74 8.88 -0.81 -14.28
N PHE A 75 8.70 0.51 -14.31
CA PHE A 75 7.68 1.18 -13.49
C PHE A 75 6.26 0.87 -13.97
N LEU A 76 6.01 1.03 -15.27
CA LEU A 76 4.69 0.78 -15.86
C LEU A 76 4.31 -0.70 -15.77
N ARG A 77 5.31 -1.59 -15.90
CA ARG A 77 5.13 -3.02 -15.76
C ARG A 77 4.71 -3.41 -14.34
N GLY A 78 5.39 -2.87 -13.32
CA GLY A 78 5.06 -3.10 -11.91
C GLY A 78 3.63 -2.66 -11.58
N ILE A 79 3.22 -1.47 -12.06
CA ILE A 79 1.83 -1.01 -11.93
C ILE A 79 0.87 -1.96 -12.63
N PHE A 80 1.13 -2.35 -13.87
CA PHE A 80 0.19 -3.15 -14.66
C PHE A 80 -0.07 -4.53 -14.02
N PHE A 81 0.98 -5.30 -13.73
CA PHE A 81 0.84 -6.62 -13.14
C PHE A 81 0.39 -6.55 -11.67
N GLY A 82 0.90 -5.58 -10.91
CA GLY A 82 0.46 -5.35 -9.54
C GLY A 82 -1.04 -5.01 -9.46
N LEU A 83 -1.51 -4.14 -10.36
CA LEU A 83 -2.92 -3.76 -10.47
C LEU A 83 -3.80 -4.98 -10.82
N ILE A 84 -3.38 -5.79 -11.79
CA ILE A 84 -4.10 -7.02 -12.15
C ILE A 84 -4.25 -7.93 -10.93
N LEU A 85 -3.15 -8.21 -10.20
CA LEU A 85 -3.19 -9.06 -9.02
C LEU A 85 -4.08 -8.47 -7.92
N TYR A 86 -3.96 -7.17 -7.65
CA TYR A 86 -4.81 -6.48 -6.67
C TYR A 86 -6.30 -6.59 -7.03
N VAL A 87 -6.65 -6.32 -8.29
CA VAL A 87 -8.03 -6.36 -8.77
C VAL A 87 -8.59 -7.78 -8.71
N ILE A 88 -7.82 -8.79 -9.11
CA ILE A 88 -8.22 -10.20 -9.00
C ILE A 88 -8.52 -10.55 -7.54
N VAL A 89 -7.59 -10.25 -6.62
CA VAL A 89 -7.81 -10.52 -5.19
C VAL A 89 -9.03 -9.77 -4.65
N PHE A 90 -9.19 -8.49 -4.99
CA PHE A 90 -10.35 -7.71 -4.55
C PHE A 90 -11.68 -8.29 -5.06
N LEU A 91 -11.76 -8.62 -6.35
CA LEU A 91 -12.97 -9.14 -6.98
C LEU A 91 -13.30 -10.53 -6.43
N THR A 92 -12.33 -11.44 -6.36
CA THR A 92 -12.54 -12.78 -5.80
C THR A 92 -12.93 -12.70 -4.33
N SER A 93 -12.26 -11.86 -3.53
CA SER A 93 -12.61 -11.69 -2.12
C SER A 93 -14.03 -11.17 -1.94
N SER A 94 -14.42 -10.17 -2.74
CA SER A 94 -15.75 -9.56 -2.69
C SER A 94 -16.84 -10.53 -3.15
N PHE A 95 -16.59 -11.24 -4.24
CA PHE A 95 -17.51 -12.22 -4.80
C PHE A 95 -17.75 -13.37 -3.83
N THR A 96 -16.68 -14.01 -3.37
CA THR A 96 -16.76 -15.12 -2.41
C THR A 96 -17.38 -14.67 -1.10
N TYR A 97 -17.02 -13.47 -0.60
CA TYR A 97 -17.64 -12.92 0.59
C TYR A 97 -19.15 -12.72 0.42
N SER A 98 -19.60 -12.22 -0.73
CA SER A 98 -21.03 -12.04 -1.01
C SER A 98 -21.80 -13.36 -1.00
N LEU A 99 -21.20 -14.45 -1.49
CA LEU A 99 -21.81 -15.79 -1.48
C LEU A 99 -21.92 -16.37 -0.06
N ILE A 100 -20.92 -16.17 0.80
CA ILE A 100 -20.89 -16.71 2.16
C ILE A 100 -21.55 -15.81 3.20
N LYS A 101 -21.76 -14.52 2.89
CA LYS A 101 -22.41 -13.54 3.78
C LYS A 101 -23.71 -14.04 4.40
N PRO A 102 -24.67 -14.65 3.67
CA PRO A 102 -25.92 -15.14 4.26
C PRO A 102 -25.74 -16.34 5.20
N LEU A 103 -24.60 -17.02 5.17
CA LEU A 103 -24.33 -18.17 6.03
C LEU A 103 -24.10 -17.69 7.48
N ARG A 104 -24.77 -18.32 8.45
CA ARG A 104 -24.64 -18.04 9.89
C ARG A 104 -23.34 -18.63 10.47
N MET A 105 -22.20 -18.19 9.93
CA MET A 105 -20.86 -18.62 10.36
C MET A 105 -20.12 -17.49 11.08
N HIS A 106 -19.19 -17.87 11.96
CA HIS A 106 -18.26 -16.96 12.62
C HIS A 106 -17.33 -16.27 11.60
N TYR A 107 -16.76 -15.13 12.01
CA TYR A 107 -15.87 -14.33 11.14
C TYR A 107 -14.63 -15.11 10.68
N ILE A 108 -13.93 -15.80 11.59
CA ILE A 108 -12.68 -16.51 11.29
C ILE A 108 -12.87 -17.58 10.20
N PRO A 109 -13.86 -18.49 10.29
CA PRO A 109 -14.14 -19.44 9.20
C PRO A 109 -14.50 -18.77 7.86
N LYS A 110 -15.23 -17.65 7.90
CA LYS A 110 -15.59 -16.91 6.68
C LYS A 110 -14.35 -16.38 5.97
N THR A 111 -13.39 -15.81 6.70
CA THR A 111 -12.17 -15.27 6.11
C THR A 111 -11.27 -16.39 5.56
N THR A 112 -11.22 -17.55 6.23
CA THR A 112 -10.51 -18.73 5.71
C THR A 112 -11.09 -19.22 4.37
N ILE A 113 -12.42 -19.32 4.24
CA ILE A 113 -13.05 -19.73 2.97
C ILE A 113 -12.71 -18.75 1.84
N VAL A 114 -12.71 -17.45 2.14
CA VAL A 114 -12.30 -16.44 1.15
C VAL A 114 -10.84 -16.59 0.78
N MET A 115 -9.92 -16.78 1.75
CA MET A 115 -8.50 -17.02 1.44
C MET A 115 -8.28 -18.28 0.60
N ILE A 116 -8.98 -19.38 0.88
CA ILE A 116 -8.92 -20.61 0.06
C ILE A 116 -9.34 -20.29 -1.38
N SER A 117 -10.46 -19.59 -1.55
CA SER A 117 -10.96 -19.19 -2.87
C SER A 117 -9.96 -18.30 -3.61
N VAL A 118 -9.37 -17.30 -2.94
CA VAL A 118 -8.37 -16.42 -3.52
C VAL A 118 -7.11 -17.18 -3.93
N SER A 119 -6.62 -18.08 -3.08
CA SER A 119 -5.45 -18.92 -3.39
C SER A 119 -5.68 -19.79 -4.64
N ILE A 120 -6.85 -20.42 -4.76
CA ILE A 120 -7.22 -21.22 -5.95
C ILE A 120 -7.23 -20.33 -7.21
N VAL A 121 -7.84 -19.14 -7.12
CA VAL A 121 -7.90 -18.21 -8.26
C VAL A 121 -6.52 -17.72 -8.66
N ILE A 122 -5.63 -17.42 -7.71
CA ILE A 122 -4.26 -17.00 -8.05
C ILE A 122 -3.48 -18.15 -8.69
N ILE A 123 -3.56 -19.37 -8.17
CA ILE A 123 -2.92 -20.55 -8.79
C ILE A 123 -3.41 -20.70 -10.23
N PHE A 124 -4.72 -20.60 -10.45
CA PHE A 124 -5.30 -20.67 -11.79
C PHE A 124 -4.86 -19.51 -12.68
N THR A 125 -4.77 -18.30 -12.14
CA THR A 125 -4.29 -17.11 -12.86
C THR A 125 -2.83 -17.29 -13.30
N ILE A 126 -1.97 -17.86 -12.44
CA ILE A 126 -0.58 -18.15 -12.79
C ILE A 126 -0.54 -19.22 -13.88
N LEU A 127 -1.28 -20.32 -13.73
CA LEU A 127 -1.32 -21.41 -14.72
C LEU A 127 -1.83 -20.94 -16.09
N LEU A 128 -2.93 -20.17 -16.12
CA LEU A 128 -3.40 -19.56 -17.38
C LEU A 128 -2.36 -18.58 -17.92
N GLY A 129 -1.75 -17.80 -17.03
CA GLY A 129 -0.67 -16.89 -17.36
C GLY A 129 0.48 -17.56 -18.11
N THR A 130 0.91 -18.75 -17.66
CA THR A 130 2.00 -19.49 -18.30
C THR A 130 1.61 -20.13 -19.63
N LEU A 131 0.32 -20.45 -19.82
CA LEU A 131 -0.21 -21.06 -21.04
C LEU A 131 -0.47 -20.03 -22.15
N PHE A 132 -0.99 -18.84 -21.80
CA PHE A 132 -1.41 -17.82 -22.77
C PHE A 132 -0.36 -16.74 -23.04
N PHE A 133 0.50 -16.43 -22.07
CA PHE A 133 1.55 -15.41 -22.23
C PHE A 133 2.91 -16.09 -22.34
N ASP A 134 3.63 -15.79 -23.42
CA ASP A 134 4.92 -16.38 -23.74
C ASP A 134 5.95 -16.10 -22.63
N ARG A 135 6.12 -17.08 -21.74
CA ARG A 135 7.11 -17.37 -20.67
C ARG A 135 7.83 -16.26 -19.87
N LYS A 136 7.62 -14.98 -20.12
CA LYS A 136 8.49 -13.89 -19.62
C LYS A 136 7.84 -12.99 -18.56
N GLY A 137 6.51 -13.08 -18.39
CA GLY A 137 5.75 -12.17 -17.51
C GLY A 137 5.45 -12.72 -16.12
N LEU A 138 4.81 -13.89 -16.05
CA LEU A 138 4.16 -14.42 -14.84
C LEU A 138 4.93 -15.58 -14.17
N ILE A 139 5.91 -16.16 -14.87
CA ILE A 139 6.66 -17.36 -14.42
C ILE A 139 7.72 -17.02 -13.35
N TYR A 140 8.14 -15.75 -13.26
CA TYR A 140 9.19 -15.28 -12.34
C TYR A 140 8.64 -14.39 -11.22
N LEU A 141 7.41 -14.63 -10.78
CA LEU A 141 6.88 -13.96 -9.61
C LEU A 141 7.44 -14.62 -8.35
N ASP A 142 8.12 -13.84 -7.52
CA ASP A 142 8.53 -14.29 -6.20
C ASP A 142 7.28 -14.68 -5.37
N ILE A 143 7.40 -15.78 -4.63
CA ILE A 143 6.32 -16.34 -3.82
C ILE A 143 5.91 -15.38 -2.70
N PHE A 144 6.84 -14.59 -2.16
CA PHE A 144 6.57 -13.69 -1.04
C PHE A 144 5.60 -12.55 -1.39
N PRO A 145 5.81 -11.76 -2.48
CA PRO A 145 4.83 -10.80 -2.99
C PRO A 145 3.44 -11.39 -3.22
N LEU A 146 3.38 -12.60 -3.76
CA LEU A 146 2.12 -13.30 -4.02
C LEU A 146 1.40 -13.64 -2.72
N LEU A 147 2.10 -14.21 -1.74
CA LEU A 147 1.54 -14.51 -0.43
C LEU A 147 1.05 -13.24 0.27
N MET A 148 1.82 -12.15 0.20
CA MET A 148 1.43 -10.86 0.76
C MET A 148 0.12 -10.37 0.11
N ILE A 149 0.02 -10.39 -1.22
CA ILE A 149 -1.23 -10.05 -1.94
C ILE A 149 -2.39 -10.97 -1.54
N VAL A 150 -2.18 -12.28 -1.38
CA VAL A 150 -3.24 -13.20 -0.91
C VAL A 150 -3.73 -12.80 0.47
N THR A 151 -2.83 -12.51 1.41
CA THR A 151 -3.21 -12.11 2.79
C THR A 151 -3.99 -10.81 2.84
N LEU A 152 -3.86 -9.96 1.81
CA LEU A 152 -4.67 -8.75 1.66
C LEU A 152 -6.18 -9.06 1.62
N SER A 153 -6.57 -10.25 1.14
CA SER A 153 -7.96 -10.73 1.14
C SER A 153 -8.62 -10.65 2.53
N ASP A 154 -7.88 -10.90 3.61
CA ASP A 154 -8.41 -10.75 4.97
C ASP A 154 -8.83 -9.31 5.25
N THR A 155 -7.98 -8.36 4.89
CA THR A 155 -8.28 -6.93 5.12
C THR A 155 -9.48 -6.46 4.29
N PHE A 156 -9.65 -6.98 3.07
CA PHE A 156 -10.86 -6.74 2.27
C PHE A 156 -12.10 -7.31 2.95
N VAL A 157 -12.07 -8.58 3.36
CA VAL A 157 -13.21 -9.24 4.04
C VAL A 157 -13.54 -8.55 5.35
N SER A 158 -12.53 -8.15 6.13
CA SER A 158 -12.70 -7.41 7.37
C SER A 158 -13.47 -6.10 7.13
N THR A 159 -13.20 -5.41 6.03
CA THR A 159 -13.86 -4.15 5.68
C THR A 159 -15.27 -4.40 5.12
N LEU A 160 -15.42 -5.39 4.23
CA LEU A 160 -16.71 -5.82 3.68
C LEU A 160 -17.70 -6.29 4.77
N SER A 161 -17.18 -6.81 5.89
CA SER A 161 -18.00 -7.23 7.03
C SER A 161 -18.55 -6.06 7.85
N ARG A 162 -17.90 -4.90 7.79
CA ARG A 162 -18.25 -3.71 8.59
C ARG A 162 -18.93 -2.63 7.75
N LYS A 163 -18.73 -2.63 6.44
CA LYS A 163 -19.16 -1.57 5.51
C LYS A 163 -19.82 -2.17 4.28
N SER A 164 -20.59 -1.35 3.56
CA SER A 164 -21.15 -1.71 2.26
C SER A 164 -20.06 -1.99 1.22
N PHE A 165 -20.39 -2.73 0.16
CA PHE A 165 -19.49 -2.95 -0.98
C PHE A 165 -18.99 -1.63 -1.59
N GLU A 166 -19.87 -0.65 -1.82
CA GLU A 166 -19.51 0.66 -2.39
C GLU A 166 -18.46 1.39 -1.55
N GLN A 167 -18.72 1.54 -0.24
CA GLN A 167 -17.76 2.14 0.68
C GLN A 167 -16.44 1.38 0.74
N THR A 168 -16.48 0.05 0.65
CA THR A 168 -15.28 -0.78 0.70
C THR A 168 -14.47 -0.65 -0.59
N SER A 169 -15.13 -0.59 -1.74
CA SER A 169 -14.51 -0.32 -3.04
C SER A 169 -13.83 1.05 -3.04
N LEU A 170 -14.50 2.10 -2.51
CA LEU A 170 -13.89 3.43 -2.39
C LEU A 170 -12.65 3.43 -1.49
N ILE A 171 -12.68 2.73 -0.35
CA ILE A 171 -11.51 2.60 0.54
C ILE A 171 -10.41 1.75 -0.10
N GLY A 172 -10.79 0.71 -0.87
CA GLY A 172 -9.87 -0.10 -1.67
C GLY A 172 -9.14 0.75 -2.70
N LEU A 173 -9.87 1.56 -3.48
CA LEU A 173 -9.29 2.50 -4.44
C LEU A 173 -8.33 3.49 -3.78
N GLN A 174 -8.71 4.06 -2.63
CA GLN A 174 -7.80 4.94 -1.87
C GLN A 174 -6.55 4.20 -1.37
N THR A 175 -6.70 2.94 -0.94
CA THR A 175 -5.57 2.08 -0.55
C THR A 175 -4.62 1.82 -1.73
N LEU A 176 -5.18 1.55 -2.90
CA LEU A 176 -4.44 1.34 -4.13
C LEU A 176 -3.68 2.61 -4.54
N ILE A 177 -4.32 3.78 -4.47
CA ILE A 177 -3.65 5.07 -4.73
C ILE A 177 -2.47 5.28 -3.80
N ILE A 178 -2.65 5.05 -2.48
CA ILE A 178 -1.55 5.17 -1.50
C ILE A 178 -0.40 4.21 -1.87
N GLY A 179 -0.72 2.96 -2.21
CA GLY A 179 0.29 1.96 -2.59
C GLY A 179 1.03 2.32 -3.89
N ILE A 180 0.35 2.86 -4.89
CA ILE A 180 0.98 3.30 -6.15
C ILE A 180 1.90 4.50 -5.91
N LEU A 181 1.47 5.48 -5.11
CA LEU A 181 2.30 6.64 -4.78
C LEU A 181 3.56 6.22 -4.00
N ALA A 182 3.40 5.28 -3.06
CA ALA A 182 4.53 4.72 -2.32
C ALA A 182 5.47 3.88 -3.19
N TYR A 183 4.93 3.10 -4.13
CA TYR A 183 5.72 2.38 -5.11
C TYR A 183 6.52 3.35 -5.99
N GLY A 184 5.88 4.40 -6.52
CA GLY A 184 6.55 5.45 -7.30
C GLY A 184 7.65 6.14 -6.52
N PHE A 185 7.44 6.40 -5.23
CA PHE A 185 8.48 6.96 -4.37
C PHE A 185 9.68 6.00 -4.22
N LEU A 186 9.45 4.70 -4.01
CA LEU A 186 10.53 3.71 -3.90
C LEU A 186 11.26 3.45 -5.23
N SER A 187 10.59 3.65 -6.37
CA SER A 187 11.19 3.49 -7.69
C SER A 187 12.19 4.60 -8.04
N LEU A 188 12.26 5.70 -7.27
CA LEU A 188 13.22 6.77 -7.48
C LEU A 188 14.64 6.30 -7.13
N ARG A 189 15.59 6.48 -8.06
CA ARG A 189 17.01 6.16 -7.84
C ARG A 189 17.57 6.87 -6.61
N GLU A 190 17.20 8.14 -6.42
CA GLU A 190 17.63 8.96 -5.29
C GLU A 190 17.19 8.41 -3.94
N VAL A 191 15.99 7.82 -3.88
CA VAL A 191 15.49 7.20 -2.64
C VAL A 191 16.31 5.96 -2.31
N ARG A 192 16.67 5.17 -3.33
CA ARG A 192 17.53 4.00 -3.15
C ARG A 192 18.94 4.37 -2.71
N THR A 193 19.59 5.30 -3.40
CA THR A 193 20.96 5.73 -3.05
C THR A 193 20.99 6.33 -1.64
N PHE A 194 20.07 7.25 -1.33
CA PHE A 194 20.01 7.87 0.00
C PHE A 194 19.73 6.86 1.12
N ALA A 195 18.85 5.88 0.88
CA ALA A 195 18.53 4.85 1.88
C ALA A 195 19.72 3.92 2.18
N LEU A 196 20.52 3.60 1.16
CA LEU A 196 21.69 2.72 1.28
C LEU A 196 22.91 3.45 1.86
N GLU A 197 23.14 4.71 1.46
CA GLU A 197 24.31 5.49 1.87
C GLU A 197 24.13 6.12 3.26
N TYR A 198 22.95 6.68 3.54
CA TYR A 198 22.67 7.45 4.75
C TYR A 198 21.60 6.81 5.65
N THR A 199 21.63 5.49 5.82
CA THR A 199 20.61 4.74 6.58
C THR A 199 20.33 5.31 7.97
N ALA A 200 21.36 5.63 8.76
CA ALA A 200 21.19 6.14 10.13
C ALA A 200 20.50 7.51 10.16
N VAL A 201 20.87 8.40 9.23
CA VAL A 201 20.26 9.73 9.07
C VAL A 201 18.81 9.58 8.59
N LEU A 202 18.56 8.68 7.65
CA LEU A 202 17.22 8.36 7.17
C LEU A 202 16.32 7.89 8.32
N ILE A 203 16.77 6.95 9.14
CA ILE A 203 15.99 6.46 10.29
C ILE A 203 15.66 7.61 11.25
N LEU A 204 16.63 8.47 11.56
CA LEU A 204 16.41 9.65 12.40
C LEU A 204 15.35 10.57 11.80
N ILE A 205 15.45 10.88 10.51
CA ILE A 205 14.47 11.71 9.79
C ILE A 205 13.07 11.08 9.86
N LEU A 206 12.95 9.78 9.62
CA LEU A 206 11.66 9.09 9.69
C LEU A 206 11.06 9.14 11.10
N VAL A 207 11.86 8.97 12.15
CA VAL A 207 11.38 9.09 13.54
C VAL A 207 10.84 10.49 13.80
N VAL A 208 11.58 11.52 13.40
CA VAL A 208 11.16 12.93 13.56
C VAL A 208 9.86 13.19 12.79
N ILE A 209 9.77 12.76 11.54
CA ILE A 209 8.57 12.92 10.71
C ILE A 209 7.37 12.21 11.35
N ASN A 210 7.52 10.95 11.80
CA ASN A 210 6.43 10.22 12.43
C ASN A 210 5.99 10.85 13.75
N PHE A 211 6.92 11.43 14.53
CA PHE A 211 6.58 12.20 15.72
C PHE A 211 5.68 13.40 15.39
N TYR A 212 5.99 14.16 14.35
CA TYR A 212 5.13 15.26 13.89
C TYR A 212 3.79 14.78 13.34
N ILE A 213 3.77 13.71 12.55
CA ILE A 213 2.52 13.11 12.04
C ILE A 213 1.63 12.65 13.20
N GLY A 214 2.21 12.01 14.22
CA GLY A 214 1.47 11.53 15.39
C GLY A 214 0.87 12.65 16.24
N ARG A 215 1.45 13.85 16.21
CA ARG A 215 0.95 15.06 16.90
C ARG A 215 0.04 15.91 16.01
N PHE A 216 -0.32 15.45 14.82
CA PHE A 216 -1.16 16.23 13.91
C PHE A 216 -2.61 16.28 14.42
N VAL A 217 -3.00 17.42 15.01
CA VAL A 217 -4.37 17.70 15.52
C VAL A 217 -5.21 18.50 14.50
N GLY A 218 -4.63 18.85 13.34
CA GLY A 218 -5.31 19.65 12.32
C GLY A 218 -6.42 18.89 11.57
N LEU A 219 -7.31 19.63 10.92
CA LEU A 219 -8.24 19.10 9.93
C LEU A 219 -7.45 18.43 8.80
N ARG A 220 -7.91 17.27 8.34
CA ARG A 220 -7.29 16.58 7.17
C ARG A 220 -7.46 17.46 5.93
N LEU A 221 -6.51 17.42 4.98
CA LEU A 221 -6.65 18.20 3.73
C LEU A 221 -7.96 17.90 3.00
N THR A 222 -8.39 16.64 2.98
CA THR A 222 -9.69 16.23 2.42
C THR A 222 -10.90 16.82 3.15
N GLU A 223 -10.78 17.08 4.46
CA GLU A 223 -11.81 17.75 5.25
C GLU A 223 -11.84 19.24 4.95
N TYR A 224 -10.68 19.86 4.71
CA TYR A 224 -10.62 21.26 4.27
C TYR A 224 -11.41 21.48 2.98
N PHE A 225 -11.22 20.63 1.98
CA PHE A 225 -12.02 20.70 0.74
C PHE A 225 -13.52 20.46 0.96
N ARG A 226 -13.89 19.56 1.88
CA ARG A 226 -15.29 19.25 2.18
C ARG A 226 -16.01 20.34 3.00
N PHE A 227 -15.29 21.03 3.87
CA PHE A 227 -15.84 22.08 4.73
C PHE A 227 -15.60 23.51 4.21
N SER A 228 -14.95 23.64 3.05
CA SER A 228 -14.77 24.93 2.38
C SER A 228 -16.10 25.67 2.21
N ASP A 229 -17.17 24.95 1.85
CA ASP A 229 -18.50 25.55 1.63
C ASP A 229 -19.17 26.07 2.91
N ILE A 230 -18.80 25.55 4.08
CA ILE A 230 -19.36 25.96 5.37
C ILE A 230 -18.50 27.09 5.97
N LEU A 231 -17.18 27.02 5.81
CA LEU A 231 -16.24 28.05 6.28
C LEU A 231 -16.35 29.35 5.48
N LEU A 232 -16.69 29.25 4.19
CA LEU A 232 -16.95 30.42 3.32
C LEU A 232 -18.33 31.05 3.56
N LYS A 233 -19.18 30.40 4.36
CA LYS A 233 -20.56 30.80 4.62
C LYS A 233 -20.75 31.15 6.10
N GLU A 234 -19.85 31.97 6.64
CA GLU A 234 -20.10 32.60 7.93
C GLU A 234 -21.13 33.73 7.74
N PRO A 235 -22.29 33.67 8.42
CA PRO A 235 -23.35 34.65 8.25
C PRO A 235 -23.00 35.93 9.02
N ASP A 236 -22.98 37.05 8.31
CA ASP A 236 -23.07 38.39 8.89
C ASP A 236 -24.46 38.60 9.52
N ASP A 237 -24.72 37.93 10.63
CA ASP A 237 -25.95 38.11 11.43
C ASP A 237 -25.56 38.31 12.90
N ARG A 238 -24.84 39.41 13.15
CA ARG A 238 -24.81 39.98 14.50
C ARG A 238 -26.15 40.67 14.73
N PRO A 239 -26.96 40.27 15.74
CA PRO A 239 -28.14 41.03 16.08
C PRO A 239 -27.71 42.42 16.55
N THR A 240 -28.08 43.45 15.80
CA THR A 240 -27.93 44.86 16.17
C THR A 240 -28.74 45.13 17.43
N LYS A 241 -28.09 45.02 18.60
CA LYS A 241 -28.58 45.58 19.85
C LYS A 241 -28.55 47.11 19.76
N LYS A 242 -29.68 47.74 19.41
CA LYS A 242 -30.12 49.11 19.77
C LYS A 242 -31.46 49.36 19.06
N ASN A 243 -32.60 49.67 19.67
CA ASN A 243 -32.85 50.44 20.88
C ASN A 243 -34.06 49.88 21.65
N ARG A 244 -33.82 49.45 22.89
CA ARG A 244 -34.78 49.69 23.99
C ARG A 244 -34.39 51.03 24.59
N LYS A 245 -35.23 52.07 24.42
CA LYS A 245 -35.60 53.06 25.45
C LYS A 245 -36.34 54.26 24.84
N LYS A 246 -37.51 54.50 25.45
CA LYS A 246 -38.37 55.68 25.49
C LYS A 246 -39.19 55.98 24.24
#